data_AF-A0A1Z8S5X1-F1
#
_entry.id   AF-A0A1Z8S5X1-F1
#
_cell.length_a   1.000
_cell.length_b   1.000
_cell.length_c   1.000
_cell.angle_alpha   90.00
_cell.angle_beta   90.00
_cell.angle_gamma   90.00
#
_symmetry.space_group_name_H-M   'P 1'
#
loop_
_entity.id
_entity.type
_entity.pdbx_description
1 polymer ?
#
loop_
_entity_poly.entity_id
_entity_poly.type
_entity_poly.pdbx_seq_one_letter_code
_entity_poly.pdbx_strand_id
1 'polypeptide(L)'
;LVMGTQDDFIQIDAIGDWNGDPGSGWDVAGVSEGTKDHSLIRKSDITSGNGGDWTASAGTNADDSEWIVLDQNDWTGLGSHDFTGSCGGDNYAVVYDCDGVCLNDADGDGVCDELEIAGCTDSGACNYDSAATDDDASCEYLTCAGCTDDAACNYDDSATIEDGSCTYPDAFYDCAGNCLNPSCHNYADGSTICEEYVVLGCTYEASCNYDMDANAEDGQCDFSCLLTGCTDDSAVNYDAAATTDDGSCLFVGCTDPEGLDYDATANYPGGCDYPEACPGDFTGDGEVDVNDLLDFFQLWGNVCEPAVVSSSVGACGLFTNGPNATWTHSITLTTPNDANSGAAQTLTINVTSLPDGGANYRVAKTVANGNWFNGNAQPLSLGMNTITVNSVAFDRSVKIQVTSGSIEFDEISVNGEYLSCE
;
A
#
# COMPACT_ATOMS: atom_id res chain seq x y z
N LEU A 1 -45.55 -79.67 -24.40
CA LEU A 1 -44.93 -78.77 -23.41
C LEU A 1 -46.03 -77.98 -22.71
N VAL A 2 -46.03 -77.99 -21.38
CA VAL A 2 -47.01 -77.27 -20.57
C VAL A 2 -46.30 -76.48 -19.47
N MET A 3 -46.89 -75.39 -19.01
CA MET A 3 -46.43 -74.64 -17.83
C MET A 3 -47.54 -74.65 -16.79
N GLY A 4 -47.21 -75.13 -15.60
CA GLY A 4 -48.14 -75.20 -14.48
C GLY A 4 -47.91 -76.44 -13.63
N THR A 5 -48.96 -76.85 -12.93
CA THR A 5 -49.02 -78.03 -12.07
C THR A 5 -49.74 -79.19 -12.77
N GLN A 6 -49.77 -80.35 -12.11
CA GLN A 6 -50.47 -81.52 -12.64
C GLN A 6 -51.99 -81.26 -12.82
N ASP A 7 -52.59 -80.42 -11.97
CA ASP A 7 -54.03 -80.18 -11.93
C ASP A 7 -54.44 -78.85 -12.60
N ASP A 8 -53.48 -77.99 -12.93
CA ASP A 8 -53.71 -76.67 -13.53
C ASP A 8 -52.48 -76.23 -14.34
N PHE A 9 -52.61 -76.22 -15.67
CA PHE A 9 -51.52 -75.88 -16.58
C PHE A 9 -52.02 -75.17 -17.84
N ILE A 10 -51.13 -74.39 -18.45
CA ILE A 10 -51.29 -73.80 -19.77
C ILE A 10 -50.47 -74.62 -20.77
N GLN A 11 -51.10 -75.01 -21.87
CA GLN A 11 -50.40 -75.65 -22.99
C GLN A 11 -49.51 -74.62 -23.69
N ILE A 12 -48.22 -74.91 -23.77
CA ILE A 12 -47.24 -74.05 -24.46
C ILE A 12 -47.08 -74.52 -25.91
N ASP A 13 -46.96 -75.83 -26.12
CA ASP A 13 -46.63 -76.42 -27.42
C ASP A 13 -46.93 -77.92 -27.44
N ALA A 14 -47.07 -78.55 -28.60
CA ALA A 14 -47.30 -79.99 -28.70
C ALA A 14 -46.78 -80.60 -30.02
N ILE A 15 -46.42 -81.88 -29.95
CA ILE A 15 -46.32 -82.75 -31.13
C ILE A 15 -47.56 -83.66 -31.09
N GLY A 16 -48.39 -83.56 -32.12
CA GLY A 16 -49.70 -84.22 -32.18
C GLY A 16 -50.84 -83.45 -31.52
N ASP A 17 -52.06 -83.99 -31.65
CA ASP A 17 -53.25 -83.50 -30.95
C ASP A 17 -53.34 -84.14 -29.55
N TRP A 18 -53.60 -83.31 -28.54
CA TRP A 18 -53.77 -83.72 -27.14
C TRP A 18 -54.99 -84.63 -26.93
N ASN A 19 -55.96 -84.63 -27.85
CA ASN A 19 -57.24 -85.32 -27.70
C ASN A 19 -57.35 -86.65 -28.48
N GLY A 20 -56.32 -87.09 -29.20
CA GLY A 20 -56.42 -88.36 -29.94
C GLY A 20 -55.10 -88.87 -30.51
N ASP A 21 -54.84 -90.16 -30.29
CA ASP A 21 -53.79 -90.92 -30.97
C ASP A 21 -54.26 -91.29 -32.40
N PRO A 22 -53.53 -90.93 -33.47
CA PRO A 22 -53.90 -91.24 -34.85
C PRO A 22 -53.75 -92.72 -35.18
N GLY A 23 -53.12 -93.53 -34.31
CA GLY A 23 -52.92 -94.97 -34.48
C GLY A 23 -51.86 -95.35 -35.51
N SER A 24 -51.45 -94.42 -36.39
CA SER A 24 -50.45 -94.66 -37.44
C SER A 24 -49.42 -93.54 -37.59
N GLY A 25 -49.42 -92.52 -36.72
CA GLY A 25 -48.61 -91.31 -36.86
C GLY A 25 -49.34 -90.21 -37.63
N TRP A 26 -49.00 -88.94 -37.36
CA TRP A 26 -49.57 -87.79 -38.06
C TRP A 26 -48.74 -87.45 -39.30
N ASP A 27 -49.40 -86.95 -40.34
CA ASP A 27 -48.72 -86.35 -41.49
C ASP A 27 -48.06 -85.03 -41.06
N VAL A 28 -46.83 -84.78 -41.52
CA VAL A 28 -46.04 -83.58 -41.19
C VAL A 28 -45.28 -83.11 -42.42
N ALA A 29 -45.32 -81.82 -42.74
CA ALA A 29 -44.62 -81.22 -43.88
C ALA A 29 -44.85 -81.92 -45.24
N GLY A 30 -46.00 -82.57 -45.42
CA GLY A 30 -46.33 -83.34 -46.62
C GLY A 30 -45.80 -84.79 -46.63
N VAL A 31 -45.15 -85.24 -45.56
CA VAL A 31 -44.75 -86.64 -45.34
C VAL A 31 -45.85 -87.38 -44.60
N SER A 32 -46.35 -88.46 -45.19
CA SER A 32 -47.40 -89.27 -44.54
C SER A 32 -46.85 -90.09 -43.39
N GLU A 33 -47.60 -90.17 -42.28
CA GLU A 33 -47.13 -90.78 -41.01
C GLU A 33 -45.80 -90.17 -40.52
N GLY A 34 -45.51 -88.89 -40.82
CA GLY A 34 -44.24 -88.21 -40.52
C GLY A 34 -43.84 -88.14 -39.04
N THR A 35 -44.73 -88.39 -38.08
CA THR A 35 -44.36 -88.55 -36.66
C THR A 35 -43.95 -89.98 -36.28
N LYS A 36 -44.01 -90.92 -37.19
CA LYS A 36 -43.68 -92.33 -36.99
C LYS A 36 -42.51 -92.69 -37.89
N ASP A 37 -41.52 -93.37 -37.31
CA ASP A 37 -40.33 -93.84 -38.03
C ASP A 37 -39.57 -92.73 -38.79
N HIS A 38 -39.58 -91.50 -38.26
CA HIS A 38 -38.85 -90.34 -38.77
C HIS A 38 -38.25 -89.54 -37.61
N SER A 39 -37.24 -88.72 -37.91
CA SER A 39 -36.72 -87.71 -36.97
C SER A 39 -37.33 -86.34 -37.28
N LEU A 40 -37.85 -85.66 -36.26
CA LEU A 40 -38.42 -84.33 -36.41
C LEU A 40 -37.52 -83.27 -35.78
N ILE A 41 -37.24 -82.21 -36.52
CA ILE A 41 -36.51 -81.03 -36.05
C ILE A 41 -37.40 -79.80 -36.26
N ARG A 42 -37.65 -79.02 -35.20
CA ARG A 42 -38.38 -77.74 -35.32
C ARG A 42 -37.54 -76.78 -36.18
N LYS A 43 -38.11 -75.97 -37.06
CA LYS A 43 -37.33 -74.99 -37.83
C LYS A 43 -36.76 -73.88 -36.93
N SER A 44 -35.65 -73.29 -37.37
CA SER A 44 -34.84 -72.31 -36.61
C SER A 44 -35.50 -70.94 -36.42
N ASP A 45 -36.48 -70.62 -37.25
CA ASP A 45 -37.27 -69.39 -37.21
C ASP A 45 -38.45 -69.48 -36.23
N ILE A 46 -38.76 -70.67 -35.71
CA ILE A 46 -39.86 -70.88 -34.75
C ILE A 46 -39.36 -70.64 -33.34
N THR A 47 -39.52 -69.41 -32.86
CA THR A 47 -39.01 -68.92 -31.56
C THR A 47 -40.02 -69.01 -30.41
N SER A 48 -41.25 -69.44 -30.67
CA SER A 48 -42.29 -69.59 -29.64
C SER A 48 -43.24 -70.74 -29.98
N GLY A 49 -43.79 -71.37 -28.94
CA GLY A 49 -44.82 -72.40 -29.10
C GLY A 49 -46.16 -71.80 -29.53
N ASN A 50 -46.96 -72.56 -30.26
CA ASN A 50 -48.21 -72.08 -30.87
C ASN A 50 -49.46 -72.44 -30.03
N GLY A 51 -49.29 -72.76 -28.75
CA GLY A 51 -50.40 -73.13 -27.87
C GLY A 51 -50.99 -74.51 -28.13
N GLY A 52 -50.31 -75.35 -28.92
CA GLY A 52 -50.75 -76.72 -29.22
C GLY A 52 -51.62 -76.86 -30.47
N ASP A 53 -51.68 -75.84 -31.33
CA ASP A 53 -52.30 -75.96 -32.65
C ASP A 53 -51.43 -76.86 -33.55
N TRP A 54 -51.68 -78.17 -33.45
CA TRP A 54 -50.93 -79.15 -34.22
C TRP A 54 -51.17 -79.05 -35.72
N THR A 55 -52.37 -78.63 -36.15
CA THR A 55 -52.67 -78.55 -37.59
C THR A 55 -51.85 -77.44 -38.24
N ALA A 56 -51.74 -76.29 -37.58
CA ALA A 56 -50.85 -75.22 -38.02
C ALA A 56 -49.37 -75.63 -37.92
N SER A 57 -48.98 -76.29 -36.83
CA SER A 57 -47.59 -76.71 -36.61
C SER A 57 -47.10 -77.72 -37.64
N ALA A 58 -47.89 -78.76 -37.92
CA ALA A 58 -47.54 -79.84 -38.82
C ALA A 58 -47.45 -79.40 -40.29
N GLY A 59 -48.26 -78.40 -40.67
CA GLY A 59 -48.36 -77.92 -42.05
C GLY A 59 -48.85 -78.99 -43.03
N THR A 60 -48.87 -78.64 -44.31
CA THR A 60 -49.23 -79.56 -45.40
C THR A 60 -48.06 -79.87 -46.33
N ASN A 61 -46.98 -79.07 -46.25
CA ASN A 61 -45.78 -79.19 -47.07
C ASN A 61 -44.57 -78.58 -46.33
N ALA A 62 -43.40 -78.60 -46.98
CA ALA A 62 -42.16 -78.13 -46.36
C ALA A 62 -42.14 -76.60 -46.12
N ASP A 63 -42.96 -75.80 -46.80
CA ASP A 63 -42.94 -74.33 -46.67
C ASP A 63 -43.77 -73.86 -45.47
N ASP A 64 -44.96 -74.44 -45.28
CA ASP A 64 -45.92 -74.04 -44.24
C ASP A 64 -45.78 -74.79 -42.91
N SER A 65 -45.01 -75.87 -42.87
CA SER A 65 -44.70 -76.63 -41.66
C SER A 65 -43.69 -75.92 -40.75
N GLU A 66 -43.87 -76.03 -39.44
CA GLU A 66 -42.89 -75.62 -38.42
C GLU A 66 -41.77 -76.66 -38.23
N TRP A 67 -41.83 -77.79 -38.94
CA TRP A 67 -40.94 -78.95 -38.78
C TRP A 67 -40.23 -79.33 -40.07
N ILE A 68 -38.98 -79.78 -39.91
CA ILE A 68 -38.19 -80.51 -40.88
C ILE A 68 -38.34 -82.01 -40.54
N VAL A 69 -38.79 -82.81 -41.51
CA VAL A 69 -38.96 -84.26 -41.37
C VAL A 69 -37.77 -84.95 -42.03
N LEU A 70 -37.03 -85.75 -41.25
CA LEU A 70 -35.84 -86.49 -41.68
C LEU A 70 -36.09 -88.00 -41.61
N ASP A 71 -35.26 -88.77 -42.33
CA ASP A 71 -35.33 -90.23 -42.36
C ASP A 71 -35.18 -90.86 -40.96
N GLN A 72 -35.69 -92.09 -40.81
CA GLN A 72 -35.54 -92.86 -39.57
C GLN A 72 -34.07 -92.96 -39.16
N ASN A 73 -33.77 -92.64 -37.90
CA ASN A 73 -32.41 -92.67 -37.33
C ASN A 73 -31.44 -91.61 -37.91
N ASP A 74 -31.95 -90.51 -38.48
CA ASP A 74 -31.14 -89.31 -38.64
C ASP A 74 -30.96 -88.62 -37.27
N TRP A 75 -29.71 -88.50 -36.83
CA TRP A 75 -29.31 -87.92 -35.55
C TRP A 75 -28.50 -86.64 -35.71
N THR A 76 -28.43 -86.08 -36.92
CA THR A 76 -27.59 -84.90 -37.22
C THR A 76 -27.93 -83.69 -36.35
N GLY A 77 -29.18 -83.55 -35.90
CA GLY A 77 -29.63 -82.50 -34.97
C GLY A 77 -29.78 -82.94 -33.50
N LEU A 78 -29.27 -84.11 -33.09
CA LEU A 78 -29.43 -84.57 -31.72
C LEU A 78 -28.50 -83.80 -30.77
N GLY A 79 -29.08 -82.98 -29.89
CA GLY A 79 -28.32 -82.19 -28.90
C GLY A 79 -27.75 -80.87 -29.43
N SER A 80 -28.00 -80.54 -30.70
CA SER A 80 -27.66 -79.24 -31.29
C SER A 80 -28.72 -78.83 -32.30
N HIS A 81 -29.09 -77.56 -32.31
CA HIS A 81 -30.01 -76.99 -33.28
C HIS A 81 -29.42 -75.70 -33.82
N ASP A 82 -29.39 -75.54 -35.15
CA ASP A 82 -28.91 -74.32 -35.79
C ASP A 82 -29.97 -73.23 -35.63
N PHE A 83 -29.75 -72.30 -34.71
CA PHE A 83 -30.59 -71.12 -34.57
C PHE A 83 -30.09 -70.01 -35.50
N THR A 84 -30.89 -69.62 -36.48
CA THR A 84 -30.57 -68.52 -37.41
C THR A 84 -31.25 -67.19 -37.00
N GLY A 85 -31.86 -67.15 -35.82
CA GLY A 85 -32.43 -65.93 -35.24
C GLY A 85 -31.39 -65.10 -34.48
N SER A 86 -31.62 -63.80 -34.41
CA SER A 86 -30.75 -62.78 -33.79
C SER A 86 -30.28 -63.18 -32.39
N CYS A 87 -28.99 -62.96 -32.13
CA CYS A 87 -28.23 -63.37 -30.94
C CYS A 87 -28.98 -63.15 -29.62
N GLY A 88 -29.39 -64.26 -28.99
CA GLY A 88 -29.78 -64.31 -27.59
C GLY A 88 -28.90 -65.34 -26.89
N GLY A 89 -27.83 -64.87 -26.24
CA GLY A 89 -26.95 -65.68 -25.42
C GLY A 89 -26.08 -64.76 -24.56
N ASP A 90 -26.35 -64.78 -23.26
CA ASP A 90 -25.62 -64.16 -22.15
C ASP A 90 -25.68 -62.63 -22.07
N ASN A 91 -26.40 -62.14 -21.04
CA ASN A 91 -26.35 -60.87 -20.27
C ASN A 91 -25.35 -59.72 -20.61
N TYR A 92 -24.90 -59.58 -21.85
CA TYR A 92 -23.86 -58.66 -22.35
C TYR A 92 -24.34 -57.96 -23.63
N ALA A 93 -25.66 -57.79 -23.79
CA ALA A 93 -26.30 -57.14 -24.94
C ALA A 93 -27.05 -55.86 -24.55
N VAL A 94 -26.64 -55.20 -23.46
CA VAL A 94 -27.25 -53.92 -23.03
C VAL A 94 -26.36 -52.71 -23.37
N VAL A 95 -25.07 -52.94 -23.64
CA VAL A 95 -24.08 -51.86 -23.76
C VAL A 95 -23.30 -51.88 -25.08
N TYR A 96 -23.12 -53.04 -25.72
CA TYR A 96 -22.46 -53.18 -27.03
C TYR A 96 -23.44 -53.72 -28.09
N ASP A 97 -23.22 -53.37 -29.36
CA ASP A 97 -23.89 -53.95 -30.51
C ASP A 97 -23.27 -55.30 -30.94
N CYS A 98 -23.80 -55.91 -32.01
CA CYS A 98 -23.35 -57.22 -32.47
C CYS A 98 -21.97 -57.23 -33.13
N ASP A 99 -21.40 -56.06 -33.42
CA ASP A 99 -20.04 -55.88 -33.93
C ASP A 99 -19.06 -55.51 -32.79
N GLY A 100 -19.53 -55.48 -31.54
CA GLY A 100 -18.75 -55.10 -30.36
C GLY A 100 -18.53 -53.59 -30.24
N VAL A 101 -19.32 -52.78 -30.95
CA VAL A 101 -19.28 -51.33 -30.87
C VAL A 101 -20.17 -50.87 -29.72
N CYS A 102 -19.69 -49.89 -28.96
CA CYS A 102 -20.46 -49.32 -27.89
C CYS A 102 -21.77 -48.67 -28.38
N LEU A 103 -22.89 -48.91 -27.68
CA LEU A 103 -24.20 -48.33 -28.00
C LEU A 103 -24.33 -46.88 -27.52
N ASN A 104 -23.68 -46.52 -26.43
CA ASN A 104 -23.65 -45.18 -25.86
C ASN A 104 -22.24 -44.87 -25.35
N ASP A 105 -21.54 -44.03 -26.11
CA ASP A 105 -20.15 -43.61 -25.91
C ASP A 105 -20.12 -42.11 -26.21
N ALA A 106 -20.28 -41.31 -25.16
CA ALA A 106 -20.49 -39.87 -25.26
C ALA A 106 -19.23 -39.12 -25.67
N ASP A 107 -18.05 -39.62 -25.30
CA ASP A 107 -16.76 -38.97 -25.53
C ASP A 107 -15.93 -39.63 -26.65
N GLY A 108 -16.31 -40.83 -27.10
CA GLY A 108 -15.76 -41.53 -28.24
C GLY A 108 -14.48 -42.32 -27.93
N ASP A 109 -14.18 -42.62 -26.67
CA ASP A 109 -12.94 -43.29 -26.26
C ASP A 109 -12.98 -44.83 -26.44
N GLY A 110 -14.17 -45.38 -26.74
CA GLY A 110 -14.41 -46.80 -26.99
C GLY A 110 -14.77 -47.62 -25.75
N VAL A 111 -14.83 -47.00 -24.58
CA VAL A 111 -15.53 -47.48 -23.40
C VAL A 111 -16.98 -46.97 -23.48
N CYS A 112 -17.91 -47.70 -22.88
CA CYS A 112 -19.30 -47.27 -22.87
C CYS A 112 -19.63 -46.49 -21.60
N ASP A 113 -20.47 -45.46 -21.71
CA ASP A 113 -20.91 -44.62 -20.59
C ASP A 113 -21.34 -45.46 -19.35
N GLU A 114 -22.07 -46.56 -19.55
CA GLU A 114 -22.53 -47.42 -18.45
C GLU A 114 -21.44 -48.28 -17.80
N LEU A 115 -20.27 -48.37 -18.44
CA LEU A 115 -19.09 -49.12 -18.01
C LEU A 115 -17.93 -48.20 -17.61
N GLU A 116 -18.13 -46.88 -17.69
CA GLU A 116 -17.12 -45.92 -17.31
C GLU A 116 -16.82 -45.95 -15.81
N ILE A 117 -15.54 -45.82 -15.48
CA ILE A 117 -15.07 -45.61 -14.11
C ILE A 117 -14.63 -44.16 -14.01
N ALA A 118 -15.41 -43.36 -13.28
CA ALA A 118 -15.09 -41.97 -12.99
C ALA A 118 -13.85 -41.86 -12.09
N GLY A 119 -12.90 -41.02 -12.48
CA GLY A 119 -11.70 -40.69 -11.69
C GLY A 119 -10.68 -39.89 -12.50
N CYS A 120 -9.51 -39.62 -11.94
CA CYS A 120 -8.48 -38.89 -12.67
C CYS A 120 -7.77 -39.77 -13.71
N THR A 121 -7.92 -39.42 -14.99
CA THR A 121 -7.30 -40.14 -16.12
C THR A 121 -5.93 -39.59 -16.53
N ASP A 122 -5.53 -38.43 -15.99
CA ASP A 122 -4.23 -37.83 -16.30
C ASP A 122 -3.09 -38.52 -15.52
N SER A 123 -2.24 -39.26 -16.25
CA SER A 123 -1.05 -39.91 -15.70
C SER A 123 -0.02 -38.97 -15.03
N GLY A 124 -0.12 -37.66 -15.28
CA GLY A 124 0.69 -36.64 -14.64
C GLY A 124 0.12 -36.11 -13.32
N ALA A 125 -1.09 -36.49 -12.93
CA ALA A 125 -1.70 -36.09 -11.67
C ALA A 125 -1.27 -36.98 -10.51
N CYS A 126 -1.25 -36.40 -9.32
CA CYS A 126 -0.87 -37.07 -8.07
C CYS A 126 -1.89 -38.13 -7.61
N ASN A 127 -3.16 -37.97 -7.99
CA ASN A 127 -4.24 -38.92 -7.74
C ASN A 127 -4.66 -39.70 -9.00
N TYR A 128 -3.77 -39.84 -9.99
CA TYR A 128 -4.01 -40.64 -11.19
C TYR A 128 -4.55 -42.04 -10.82
N ASP A 129 -5.67 -42.42 -11.41
CA ASP A 129 -6.25 -43.76 -11.29
C ASP A 129 -6.20 -44.48 -12.64
N SER A 130 -5.35 -45.50 -12.73
CA SER A 130 -5.22 -46.32 -13.93
C SER A 130 -6.47 -47.12 -14.31
N ALA A 131 -7.46 -47.21 -13.41
CA ALA A 131 -8.75 -47.83 -13.68
C ALA A 131 -9.79 -46.83 -14.17
N ALA A 132 -9.55 -45.51 -14.05
CA ALA A 132 -10.47 -44.51 -14.54
C ALA A 132 -10.51 -44.53 -16.07
N THR A 133 -11.73 -44.49 -16.61
CA THR A 133 -11.99 -44.39 -18.05
C THR A 133 -12.75 -43.12 -18.39
N ASP A 134 -13.29 -42.39 -17.41
CA ASP A 134 -13.91 -41.08 -17.59
C ASP A 134 -13.31 -40.09 -16.58
N ASP A 135 -12.92 -38.90 -17.05
CA ASP A 135 -12.32 -37.86 -16.21
C ASP A 135 -13.41 -37.10 -15.45
N ASP A 136 -13.45 -37.31 -14.13
CA ASP A 136 -14.41 -36.65 -13.24
C ASP A 136 -13.95 -35.25 -12.78
N ALA A 137 -12.87 -34.73 -13.38
CA ALA A 137 -12.18 -33.50 -13.01
C ALA A 137 -11.63 -33.50 -11.57
N SER A 138 -11.39 -34.67 -10.98
CA SER A 138 -10.76 -34.81 -9.66
C SER A 138 -9.24 -34.73 -9.70
N CYS A 139 -8.60 -34.67 -10.88
CA CYS A 139 -7.15 -34.61 -11.01
C CYS A 139 -6.52 -33.48 -10.17
N GLU A 140 -5.60 -33.84 -9.29
CA GLU A 140 -4.83 -32.90 -8.48
C GLU A 140 -3.32 -33.08 -8.70
N TYR A 141 -2.59 -31.98 -8.62
CA TYR A 141 -1.17 -31.90 -8.99
C TYR A 141 -0.30 -31.33 -7.88
N LEU A 142 -0.82 -31.27 -6.64
CA LEU A 142 -0.14 -30.57 -5.55
C LEU A 142 0.32 -31.50 -4.45
N THR A 143 -0.34 -32.62 -4.21
CA THR A 143 0.01 -33.46 -3.04
C THR A 143 1.33 -34.22 -3.22
N CYS A 144 1.76 -34.42 -4.46
CA CYS A 144 3.03 -35.03 -4.86
C CYS A 144 3.98 -34.01 -5.51
N ALA A 145 3.69 -32.72 -5.37
CA ALA A 145 4.53 -31.65 -5.87
C ALA A 145 5.55 -31.23 -4.81
N GLY A 146 6.79 -31.06 -5.25
CA GLY A 146 7.91 -30.69 -4.39
C GLY A 146 9.21 -30.62 -5.20
N CYS A 147 10.34 -30.53 -4.51
CA CYS A 147 11.64 -30.53 -5.16
C CYS A 147 12.08 -31.96 -5.51
N THR A 148 12.27 -32.28 -6.79
CA THR A 148 12.73 -33.61 -7.25
C THR A 148 14.23 -33.66 -7.59
N ASP A 149 14.94 -32.54 -7.46
CA ASP A 149 16.39 -32.46 -7.65
C ASP A 149 17.15 -32.96 -6.42
N ASP A 150 17.88 -34.08 -6.56
CA ASP A 150 18.64 -34.71 -5.48
C ASP A 150 19.84 -33.89 -4.98
N ALA A 151 20.24 -32.84 -5.72
CA ALA A 151 21.27 -31.89 -5.31
C ALA A 151 20.72 -30.72 -4.47
N ALA A 152 19.40 -30.57 -4.35
CA ALA A 152 18.77 -29.51 -3.58
C ALA A 152 18.70 -29.82 -2.07
N CYS A 153 18.72 -28.77 -1.26
CA CYS A 153 18.67 -28.86 0.20
C CYS A 153 17.31 -29.28 0.77
N ASN A 154 16.24 -29.06 0.00
CA ASN A 154 14.87 -29.46 0.33
C ASN A 154 14.35 -30.52 -0.63
N TYR A 155 15.24 -31.35 -1.19
CA TYR A 155 14.86 -32.53 -1.97
C TYR A 155 13.82 -33.36 -1.21
N ASP A 156 12.72 -33.67 -1.88
CA ASP A 156 11.62 -34.49 -1.38
C ASP A 156 11.55 -35.77 -2.22
N ASP A 157 11.88 -36.91 -1.61
CA ASP A 157 11.88 -38.21 -2.28
C ASP A 157 10.49 -38.76 -2.58
N SER A 158 9.44 -38.13 -2.04
CA SER A 158 8.04 -38.45 -2.32
C SER A 158 7.45 -37.58 -3.44
N ALA A 159 8.13 -36.50 -3.83
CA ALA A 159 7.70 -35.64 -4.92
C ALA A 159 7.92 -36.32 -6.28
N THR A 160 6.88 -36.32 -7.11
CA THR A 160 6.94 -36.78 -8.51
C THR A 160 6.73 -35.65 -9.51
N ILE A 161 6.33 -34.47 -9.02
CA ILE A 161 6.12 -33.25 -9.81
C ILE A 161 7.02 -32.14 -9.27
N GLU A 162 7.85 -31.57 -10.14
CA GLU A 162 8.66 -30.40 -9.81
C GLU A 162 7.81 -29.14 -9.64
N ASP A 163 7.81 -28.55 -8.45
CA ASP A 163 7.04 -27.34 -8.13
C ASP A 163 7.89 -26.05 -8.14
N GLY A 164 9.19 -26.18 -8.39
CA GLY A 164 10.13 -25.06 -8.36
C GLY A 164 10.50 -24.58 -6.96
N SER A 165 10.18 -25.35 -5.91
CA SER A 165 10.57 -25.05 -4.53
C SER A 165 12.02 -25.39 -4.22
N CYS A 166 12.77 -26.02 -5.14
CA CYS A 166 14.17 -26.40 -4.92
C CYS A 166 15.03 -25.22 -4.45
N THR A 167 15.67 -25.42 -3.31
CA THR A 167 16.63 -24.51 -2.69
C THR A 167 17.99 -25.18 -2.72
N TYR A 168 19.00 -24.44 -3.14
CA TYR A 168 20.37 -24.93 -3.25
C TYR A 168 21.23 -24.22 -2.23
N PRO A 169 22.34 -24.84 -1.78
CA PRO A 169 23.24 -24.14 -0.89
C PRO A 169 23.93 -23.00 -1.66
N ASP A 170 24.25 -21.93 -0.95
CA ASP A 170 25.07 -20.87 -1.51
C ASP A 170 26.42 -21.42 -1.98
N ALA A 171 27.05 -20.72 -2.93
CA ALA A 171 28.35 -21.12 -3.44
C ALA A 171 29.33 -21.36 -2.28
N PHE A 172 30.01 -22.51 -2.31
CA PHE A 172 30.95 -22.97 -1.29
C PHE A 172 30.36 -23.40 0.05
N TYR A 173 29.03 -23.39 0.23
CA TYR A 173 28.36 -23.94 1.40
C TYR A 173 27.74 -25.32 1.11
N ASP A 174 27.51 -26.10 2.15
CA ASP A 174 26.59 -27.24 2.12
C ASP A 174 25.17 -26.83 2.58
N CYS A 175 24.22 -27.75 2.48
CA CYS A 175 22.82 -27.51 2.87
C CYS A 175 22.59 -27.31 4.36
N ALA A 176 23.57 -27.59 5.21
CA ALA A 176 23.54 -27.29 6.64
C ALA A 176 24.20 -25.93 6.95
N GLY A 177 24.64 -25.18 5.93
CA GLY A 177 25.32 -23.91 6.07
C GLY A 177 26.78 -24.04 6.48
N ASN A 178 27.40 -25.22 6.35
CA ASN A 178 28.82 -25.38 6.61
C ASN A 178 29.65 -24.96 5.39
N CYS A 179 30.72 -24.22 5.63
CA CYS A 179 31.67 -23.86 4.58
C CYS A 179 32.48 -25.08 4.11
N LEU A 180 32.46 -25.37 2.82
CA LEU A 180 33.20 -26.45 2.16
C LEU A 180 34.56 -25.99 1.57
N ASN A 181 34.90 -24.70 1.66
CA ASN A 181 36.12 -24.15 1.07
C ASN A 181 37.37 -24.39 1.96
N PRO A 182 38.48 -24.93 1.42
CA PRO A 182 39.72 -25.17 2.15
C PRO A 182 40.51 -23.91 2.60
N SER A 183 40.10 -22.70 2.18
CA SER A 183 40.72 -21.42 2.60
C SER A 183 40.06 -20.78 3.83
N CYS A 184 39.21 -21.51 4.55
CA CYS A 184 38.52 -21.02 5.75
C CYS A 184 39.50 -20.52 6.82
N HIS A 185 39.63 -19.19 6.93
CA HIS A 185 40.27 -18.55 8.08
C HIS A 185 39.22 -18.45 9.17
N ASN A 186 39.39 -19.22 10.25
CA ASN A 186 38.60 -19.03 11.46
C ASN A 186 39.05 -17.71 12.10
N TYR A 187 38.26 -16.64 11.97
CA TYR A 187 38.53 -15.40 12.68
C TYR A 187 38.37 -15.63 14.19
N ALA A 188 39.10 -14.85 14.99
CA ALA A 188 39.10 -15.00 16.45
C ALA A 188 37.72 -14.69 17.09
N ASP A 189 36.81 -14.07 16.33
CA ASP A 189 35.44 -13.74 16.71
C ASP A 189 34.41 -14.82 16.37
N GLY A 190 34.83 -15.90 15.68
CA GLY A 190 33.96 -17.01 15.27
C GLY A 190 33.25 -16.81 13.93
N SER A 191 33.53 -15.73 13.18
CA SER A 191 33.07 -15.58 11.80
C SER A 191 33.90 -16.45 10.85
N THR A 192 33.25 -17.01 9.83
CA THR A 192 33.90 -17.77 8.76
C THR A 192 33.43 -17.18 7.43
N ILE A 193 34.34 -16.55 6.70
CA ILE A 193 34.09 -16.08 5.34
C ILE A 193 34.39 -17.24 4.39
N CYS A 194 33.39 -17.67 3.61
CA CYS A 194 33.50 -18.81 2.71
C CYS A 194 33.64 -18.36 1.25
N GLU A 195 34.81 -17.82 0.90
CA GLU A 195 35.08 -17.22 -0.42
C GLU A 195 36.38 -17.76 -1.04
N GLU A 196 36.50 -17.70 -2.36
CA GLU A 196 37.66 -18.23 -3.12
C GLU A 196 38.98 -17.51 -2.77
N TYR A 197 38.93 -16.21 -2.47
CA TYR A 197 40.07 -15.40 -2.06
C TYR A 197 39.68 -14.45 -0.93
N VAL A 198 40.45 -14.46 0.17
CA VAL A 198 40.31 -13.49 1.26
C VAL A 198 41.51 -12.55 1.21
N VAL A 199 41.25 -11.26 1.02
CA VAL A 199 42.22 -10.18 1.12
C VAL A 199 41.95 -9.46 2.44
N LEU A 200 42.89 -9.61 3.37
CA LEU A 200 42.84 -8.96 4.68
C LEU A 200 43.33 -7.52 4.56
N GLY A 201 42.52 -6.58 5.01
CA GLY A 201 42.85 -5.16 5.09
C GLY A 201 41.68 -4.37 5.70
N CYS A 202 41.79 -3.05 5.76
CA CYS A 202 40.69 -2.25 6.28
C CYS A 202 39.62 -2.03 5.20
N THR A 203 38.38 -2.48 5.43
CA THR A 203 37.28 -2.35 4.46
C THR A 203 36.48 -1.05 4.63
N TYR A 204 36.74 -0.30 5.71
CA TYR A 204 36.08 0.97 5.97
C TYR A 204 36.68 2.09 5.10
N GLU A 205 35.90 2.61 4.15
CA GLU A 205 36.31 3.73 3.26
C GLU A 205 36.77 4.98 4.03
N ALA A 206 36.24 5.20 5.24
CA ALA A 206 36.60 6.34 6.09
C ALA A 206 37.93 6.17 6.84
N SER A 207 38.57 5.00 6.77
CA SER A 207 39.87 4.76 7.38
C SER A 207 41.02 5.29 6.52
N CYS A 208 42.14 5.58 7.17
CA CYS A 208 43.34 6.13 6.55
C CYS A 208 44.12 5.08 5.75
N ASN A 209 43.92 3.82 6.09
CA ASN A 209 44.51 2.66 5.45
C ASN A 209 43.44 1.78 4.78
N TYR A 210 42.36 2.40 4.29
CA TYR A 210 41.36 1.72 3.48
C TYR A 210 42.05 0.98 2.32
N ASP A 211 41.75 -0.31 2.21
CA ASP A 211 42.24 -1.17 1.15
C ASP A 211 41.05 -1.56 0.26
N MET A 212 41.06 -1.05 -0.98
CA MET A 212 39.98 -1.30 -1.95
C MET A 212 39.90 -2.75 -2.42
N ASP A 213 40.96 -3.53 -2.22
CA ASP A 213 41.01 -4.94 -2.58
C ASP A 213 40.64 -5.83 -1.38
N ALA A 214 40.55 -5.27 -0.16
CA ALA A 214 40.19 -6.03 1.03
C ALA A 214 38.70 -6.38 1.06
N ASN A 215 38.41 -7.67 1.24
CA ASN A 215 37.06 -8.19 1.46
C ASN A 215 36.84 -8.71 2.89
N ALA A 216 37.84 -8.57 3.75
CA ALA A 216 37.73 -8.92 5.15
C ALA A 216 38.64 -8.06 6.04
N GLU A 217 38.14 -7.75 7.24
CA GLU A 217 38.83 -6.94 8.22
C GLU A 217 40.05 -7.65 8.80
N ASP A 218 41.21 -6.97 8.80
CA ASP A 218 42.44 -7.45 9.44
C ASP A 218 42.59 -6.95 10.88
N GLY A 219 41.64 -6.13 11.36
CA GLY A 219 41.64 -5.53 12.69
C GLY A 219 42.66 -4.40 12.86
N GLN A 220 43.26 -3.89 11.78
CA GLN A 220 44.27 -2.83 11.81
C GLN A 220 43.80 -1.53 11.14
N CYS A 221 42.48 -1.30 11.02
CA CYS A 221 41.95 -0.03 10.56
C CYS A 221 42.49 1.15 11.35
N ASP A 222 43.13 2.07 10.64
CA ASP A 222 43.63 3.33 11.14
C ASP A 222 42.56 4.39 10.92
N PHE A 223 42.04 4.96 12.01
CA PHE A 223 41.07 6.05 11.97
C PHE A 223 41.68 7.38 12.40
N SER A 224 43.01 7.46 12.55
CA SER A 224 43.71 8.64 13.07
C SER A 224 43.63 9.89 12.18
N CYS A 225 43.22 9.73 10.93
CA CYS A 225 42.97 10.81 9.97
C CYS A 225 41.53 11.36 10.03
N LEU A 226 40.63 10.72 10.77
CA LEU A 226 39.35 11.32 11.13
C LEU A 226 39.64 12.36 12.20
N LEU A 227 39.91 13.59 11.76
CA LEU A 227 39.99 14.72 12.66
C LEU A 227 38.56 14.99 13.13
N THR A 228 38.31 14.57 14.36
CA THR A 228 37.00 14.63 15.01
C THR A 228 36.86 15.96 15.73
N GLY A 229 35.68 16.56 15.60
CA GLY A 229 35.34 17.83 16.21
C GLY A 229 34.08 18.39 15.57
N CYS A 230 33.55 19.49 16.09
CA CYS A 230 32.34 20.07 15.54
C CYS A 230 32.54 20.54 14.09
N THR A 231 31.78 19.98 13.15
CA THR A 231 31.83 20.38 11.73
C THR A 231 30.79 21.42 11.35
N ASP A 232 29.88 21.78 12.25
CA ASP A 232 28.83 22.78 12.03
C ASP A 232 29.38 24.19 12.26
N ASP A 233 29.38 25.02 11.21
CA ASP A 233 29.95 26.38 11.25
C ASP A 233 29.12 27.37 12.07
N SER A 234 27.91 26.99 12.49
CA SER A 234 27.06 27.78 13.38
C SER A 234 27.31 27.52 14.87
N ALA A 235 28.06 26.47 15.22
CA ALA A 235 28.42 26.16 16.61
C ALA A 235 29.62 27.00 17.09
N VAL A 236 29.65 27.33 18.39
CA VAL A 236 30.73 28.18 18.94
C VAL A 236 32.08 27.48 19.08
N ASN A 237 32.11 26.15 19.00
CA ASN A 237 33.32 25.34 19.00
C ASN A 237 33.56 24.64 17.65
N TYR A 238 33.04 25.20 16.56
CA TYR A 238 33.35 24.76 15.20
C TYR A 238 34.87 24.60 15.00
N ASP A 239 35.29 23.45 14.50
CA ASP A 239 36.66 23.16 14.11
C ASP A 239 36.74 22.98 12.59
N ALA A 240 37.33 23.98 11.91
CA ALA A 240 37.51 23.95 10.46
C ALA A 240 38.46 22.83 9.97
N ALA A 241 39.22 22.21 10.88
CA ALA A 241 40.05 21.06 10.57
C ALA A 241 39.30 19.73 10.75
N ALA A 242 38.17 19.72 11.47
CA ALA A 242 37.38 18.51 11.64
C ALA A 242 36.77 18.06 10.30
N THR A 243 36.98 16.79 9.98
CA THR A 243 36.42 16.13 8.80
C THR A 243 35.25 15.22 9.16
N THR A 244 34.97 15.05 10.46
CA THR A 244 33.89 14.20 10.97
C THR A 244 33.34 14.80 12.25
N ASP A 245 32.02 15.04 12.28
CA ASP A 245 31.33 15.53 13.48
C ASP A 245 31.34 14.46 14.57
N ASP A 246 31.86 14.81 15.74
CA ASP A 246 31.87 13.95 16.93
C ASP A 246 30.71 14.27 17.89
N GLY A 247 29.80 15.16 17.48
CA GLY A 247 28.67 15.60 18.28
C GLY A 247 29.07 16.58 19.39
N SER A 248 30.31 17.08 19.38
CA SER A 248 30.77 18.07 20.35
C SER A 248 30.24 19.49 20.11
N CYS A 249 29.53 19.75 19.00
CA CYS A 249 29.01 21.08 18.66
C CYS A 249 28.25 21.73 19.81
N LEU A 250 28.67 22.93 20.19
CA LEU A 250 28.07 23.76 21.23
C LEU A 250 27.24 24.86 20.58
N PHE A 251 25.93 24.79 20.74
CA PHE A 251 24.98 25.79 20.30
C PHE A 251 24.52 26.59 21.51
N VAL A 252 24.88 27.87 21.53
CA VAL A 252 24.58 28.77 22.66
C VAL A 252 23.18 29.35 22.49
N GLY A 253 22.33 29.13 23.48
CA GLY A 253 20.97 29.68 23.51
C GLY A 253 20.27 29.36 24.83
N CYS A 254 19.05 29.84 24.99
CA CYS A 254 18.28 29.54 26.20
C CYS A 254 17.88 28.05 26.20
N THR A 255 18.44 27.28 27.13
CA THR A 255 18.14 25.85 27.28
C THR A 255 16.94 25.58 28.21
N ASP A 256 16.35 26.64 28.77
CA ASP A 256 15.23 26.54 29.70
C ASP A 256 13.90 26.61 28.92
N PRO A 257 13.07 25.54 28.93
CA PRO A 257 11.77 25.54 28.27
C PRO A 257 10.79 26.62 28.77
N GLU A 258 11.05 27.22 29.93
CA GLU A 258 10.24 28.31 30.50
C GLU A 258 10.68 29.71 30.03
N GLY A 259 11.81 29.82 29.33
CA GLY A 259 12.27 31.06 28.70
C GLY A 259 11.48 31.43 27.45
N LEU A 260 11.22 32.72 27.25
CA LEU A 260 10.58 33.25 26.04
C LEU A 260 11.42 33.06 24.78
N ASP A 261 12.74 33.02 24.94
CA ASP A 261 13.72 32.77 23.88
C ASP A 261 14.26 31.34 23.91
N TYR A 262 13.50 30.39 24.48
CA TYR A 262 13.86 28.98 24.49
C TYR A 262 14.23 28.47 23.09
N ASP A 263 15.45 27.96 22.97
CA ASP A 263 15.98 27.35 21.77
C ASP A 263 16.17 25.85 22.00
N ALA A 264 15.29 25.05 21.39
CA ALA A 264 15.35 23.58 21.48
C ALA A 264 16.62 22.98 20.84
N THR A 265 17.38 23.75 20.07
CA THR A 265 18.65 23.34 19.47
C THR A 265 19.86 23.72 20.34
N ALA A 266 19.68 24.57 21.36
CA ALA A 266 20.74 24.93 22.27
C ALA A 266 21.10 23.76 23.19
N ASN A 267 22.40 23.47 23.30
CA ASN A 267 22.95 22.48 24.22
C ASN A 267 24.04 23.07 25.13
N TYR A 268 24.26 24.38 25.04
CA TYR A 268 25.15 25.15 25.90
C TYR A 268 24.41 26.38 26.47
N PRO A 269 24.36 26.58 27.80
CA PRO A 269 23.53 27.64 28.40
C PRO A 269 23.92 29.05 27.96
N GLY A 270 23.03 29.71 27.24
CA GLY A 270 23.02 31.16 27.01
C GLY A 270 22.19 31.91 28.06
N GLY A 271 22.08 33.23 27.92
CA GLY A 271 21.08 34.00 28.67
C GLY A 271 19.67 33.59 28.24
N CYS A 272 18.72 33.60 29.18
CA CYS A 272 17.31 33.39 28.91
C CYS A 272 16.54 34.66 29.23
N ASP A 273 15.64 35.04 28.33
CA ASP A 273 14.65 36.07 28.55
C ASP A 273 13.41 35.43 29.18
N TYR A 274 13.01 35.89 30.36
CA TYR A 274 11.75 35.47 30.98
C TYR A 274 10.68 36.54 30.77
N PRO A 275 9.40 36.17 30.66
CA PRO A 275 8.35 37.16 30.63
C PRO A 275 8.35 37.92 31.97
N GLU A 276 8.44 39.25 31.92
CA GLU A 276 8.23 40.08 33.10
C GLU A 276 6.81 39.83 33.65
N ALA A 277 6.77 39.40 34.92
CA ALA A 277 5.64 39.31 35.85
C ALA A 277 4.48 38.35 35.54
N CYS A 278 4.10 37.56 36.55
CA CYS A 278 2.87 36.78 36.62
C CYS A 278 1.65 37.71 36.38
N PRO A 279 0.77 37.46 35.39
CA PRO A 279 -0.35 38.35 35.01
C PRO A 279 -1.43 38.64 36.08
N GLY A 280 -1.21 38.24 37.33
CA GLY A 280 -2.08 38.50 38.48
C GLY A 280 -1.35 38.97 39.74
N ASP A 281 -0.04 39.18 39.67
CA ASP A 281 0.77 39.76 40.76
C ASP A 281 0.71 41.28 40.61
N PHE A 282 -0.30 41.89 41.23
CA PHE A 282 -0.49 43.34 41.20
C PHE A 282 0.43 44.06 42.20
N THR A 283 0.98 43.34 43.18
CA THR A 283 1.85 43.88 44.22
C THR A 283 3.35 43.81 43.86
N GLY A 284 3.72 43.04 42.85
CA GLY A 284 5.07 42.83 42.34
C GLY A 284 5.94 41.97 43.25
N ASP A 285 5.33 41.10 44.07
CA ASP A 285 6.03 40.27 45.06
C ASP A 285 6.35 38.85 44.59
N GLY A 286 5.95 38.50 43.36
CA GLY A 286 6.19 37.21 42.70
C GLY A 286 5.10 36.17 42.94
N GLU A 287 4.06 36.47 43.71
CA GLU A 287 2.96 35.56 44.03
C GLU A 287 1.61 36.11 43.53
N VAL A 288 0.57 35.25 43.44
CA VAL A 288 -0.81 35.69 43.15
C VAL A 288 -1.66 35.33 44.36
N ASP A 289 -1.87 36.28 45.26
CA ASP A 289 -2.54 36.07 46.54
C ASP A 289 -3.67 37.08 46.84
N VAL A 290 -4.16 37.07 48.09
CA VAL A 290 -5.29 37.90 48.49
C VAL A 290 -4.97 39.40 48.46
N ASN A 291 -3.69 39.78 48.59
CA ASN A 291 -3.25 41.17 48.53
C ASN A 291 -3.35 41.72 47.11
N ASP A 292 -3.04 40.92 46.09
CA ASP A 292 -3.23 41.28 44.68
C ASP A 292 -4.70 41.48 44.33
N LEU A 293 -5.57 40.64 44.88
CA LEU A 293 -7.02 40.77 44.71
C LEU A 293 -7.56 42.06 45.34
N LEU A 294 -7.00 42.49 46.47
CA LEU A 294 -7.38 43.73 47.15
C LEU A 294 -6.90 44.97 46.39
N ASP A 295 -5.74 44.91 45.74
CA ASP A 295 -5.23 46.00 44.89
C ASP A 295 -5.98 46.07 43.56
N PHE A 296 -6.34 44.94 42.97
CA PHE A 296 -7.26 44.91 41.83
C PHE A 296 -8.59 45.61 42.16
N PHE A 297 -9.19 45.33 43.32
CA PHE A 297 -10.45 45.98 43.70
C PHE A 297 -10.31 47.48 44.02
N GLN A 298 -9.12 47.96 44.39
CA GLN A 298 -8.87 49.40 44.54
C GLN A 298 -8.74 50.13 43.21
N LEU A 299 -8.28 49.45 42.16
CA LEU A 299 -8.09 50.01 40.82
C LEU A 299 -9.31 49.80 39.90
N TRP A 300 -10.21 48.89 40.27
CA TRP A 300 -11.37 48.52 39.48
C TRP A 300 -12.32 49.70 39.24
N GLY A 301 -12.50 50.08 37.98
CA GLY A 301 -13.36 51.20 37.56
C GLY A 301 -12.61 52.50 37.26
N ASN A 302 -11.28 52.53 37.39
CA ASN A 302 -10.47 53.63 36.85
C ASN A 302 -10.38 53.51 35.32
N VAL A 303 -10.48 54.64 34.61
CA VAL A 303 -10.27 54.69 33.16
C VAL A 303 -8.77 54.84 32.93
N CYS A 304 -8.11 53.77 32.47
CA CYS A 304 -6.74 53.86 32.00
C CYS A 304 -6.73 54.53 30.62
N GLU A 305 -6.11 55.70 30.48
CA GLU A 305 -5.72 56.18 29.15
C GLU A 305 -4.69 55.21 28.55
N PRO A 306 -4.79 54.89 27.24
CA PRO A 306 -3.78 54.06 26.60
C PRO A 306 -2.41 54.74 26.70
N ALA A 307 -1.38 53.93 26.95
CA ALA A 307 0.00 54.37 26.99
C ALA A 307 0.33 55.20 25.74
N VAL A 308 0.75 56.44 25.96
CA VAL A 308 1.10 57.37 24.89
C VAL A 308 2.32 56.80 24.16
N VAL A 309 2.15 56.44 22.89
CA VAL A 309 3.21 55.88 22.06
C VAL A 309 4.21 56.99 21.78
N SER A 310 5.26 57.08 22.59
CA SER A 310 6.33 58.06 22.35
C SER A 310 7.08 57.69 21.06
N SER A 311 7.19 58.65 20.15
CA SER A 311 7.99 58.56 18.92
C SER A 311 9.18 59.50 18.99
N SER A 312 10.30 59.10 18.36
CA SER A 312 11.45 59.99 18.20
C SER A 312 11.30 60.83 16.94
N VAL A 313 11.80 62.06 16.94
CA VAL A 313 11.87 62.91 15.74
C VAL A 313 12.58 62.21 14.58
N GLY A 314 13.60 61.41 14.86
CA GLY A 314 14.39 60.70 13.85
C GLY A 314 13.70 59.48 13.25
N ALA A 315 12.73 58.89 13.97
CA ALA A 315 11.94 57.76 13.49
C ALA A 315 10.57 58.17 12.92
N CYS A 316 10.16 59.43 13.09
CA CYS A 316 8.84 59.90 12.71
C CYS A 316 8.77 60.39 11.25
N GLY A 317 7.85 59.83 10.45
CA GLY A 317 7.67 60.19 9.04
C GLY A 317 7.28 61.66 8.76
N LEU A 318 6.81 62.39 9.78
CA LEU A 318 6.49 63.82 9.68
C LEU A 318 7.73 64.72 9.54
N PHE A 319 8.90 64.24 9.98
CA PHE A 319 10.15 64.98 9.94
C PHE A 319 11.00 64.51 8.76
N THR A 320 11.53 65.48 8.01
CA THR A 320 12.52 65.24 6.96
C THR A 320 13.90 65.63 7.44
N ASN A 321 14.95 65.16 6.76
CA ASN A 321 16.32 65.66 6.95
C ASN A 321 16.34 67.19 6.88
N GLY A 322 16.94 67.80 7.89
CA GLY A 322 17.13 69.24 7.98
C GLY A 322 18.30 69.71 7.11
N PRO A 323 18.54 71.03 7.03
CA PRO A 323 19.40 71.62 6.02
C PRO A 323 20.90 71.40 6.24
N ASN A 324 21.34 70.97 7.44
CA ASN A 324 22.76 70.78 7.77
C ASN A 324 22.92 69.98 9.08
N ALA A 325 24.17 69.71 9.45
CA ALA A 325 24.51 68.94 10.66
C ALA A 325 24.06 69.57 12.00
N THR A 326 23.77 70.88 12.05
CA THR A 326 23.26 71.54 13.27
C THR A 326 21.74 71.45 13.38
N TRP A 327 21.05 71.57 12.25
CA TRP A 327 19.59 71.50 12.16
C TRP A 327 19.24 70.22 11.44
N THR A 328 19.20 69.13 12.20
CA THR A 328 19.25 67.77 11.68
C THR A 328 17.92 67.30 11.10
N HIS A 329 16.80 67.82 11.61
CA HIS A 329 15.45 67.45 11.17
C HIS A 329 14.57 68.67 10.99
N SER A 330 13.54 68.56 10.15
CA SER A 330 12.56 69.62 9.93
C SER A 330 11.17 69.08 9.65
N ILE A 331 10.16 69.68 10.26
CA ILE A 331 8.76 69.50 9.90
C ILE A 331 8.30 70.71 9.08
N THR A 332 7.55 70.46 8.00
CA THR A 332 6.98 71.50 7.15
C THR A 332 5.54 71.78 7.61
N LEU A 333 5.26 73.00 8.04
CA LEU A 333 3.92 73.40 8.48
C LEU A 333 3.05 73.86 7.30
N THR A 334 3.67 74.51 6.31
CA THR A 334 2.99 74.93 5.07
C THR A 334 4.00 75.24 3.96
N THR A 335 3.54 75.17 2.72
CA THR A 335 4.23 75.55 1.48
C THR A 335 3.46 76.66 0.74
N PRO A 336 4.08 77.39 -0.21
CA PRO A 336 3.40 78.48 -0.92
C PRO A 336 2.22 78.00 -1.79
N ASN A 337 2.10 76.70 -2.03
CA ASN A 337 0.99 76.12 -2.80
C ASN A 337 -0.25 75.84 -1.93
N ASP A 338 -0.14 75.94 -0.61
CA ASP A 338 -1.26 75.69 0.29
C ASP A 338 -2.17 76.93 0.37
N ALA A 339 -3.48 76.72 0.36
CA ALA A 339 -4.48 77.79 0.28
C ALA A 339 -4.42 78.84 1.42
N ASN A 340 -3.76 78.53 2.54
CA ASN A 340 -3.63 79.39 3.70
C ASN A 340 -2.17 79.58 4.16
N SER A 341 -1.21 79.50 3.24
CA SER A 341 0.22 79.56 3.59
C SER A 341 0.65 80.89 4.26
N GLY A 342 -0.07 81.98 3.95
CA GLY A 342 0.07 83.28 4.62
C GLY A 342 -0.56 83.36 6.02
N ALA A 343 -1.43 82.42 6.42
CA ALA A 343 -2.05 82.44 7.75
C ALA A 343 -1.04 82.16 8.88
N ALA A 344 -1.46 82.40 10.13
CA ALA A 344 -0.65 82.02 11.28
C ALA A 344 -0.51 80.49 11.32
N GLN A 345 0.70 80.01 11.59
CA GLN A 345 1.02 78.58 11.67
C GLN A 345 1.45 78.26 13.10
N THR A 346 0.86 77.25 13.72
CA THR A 346 1.19 76.84 15.09
C THR A 346 1.53 75.36 15.13
N LEU A 347 2.74 75.03 15.59
CA LEU A 347 3.13 73.67 15.94
C LEU A 347 3.02 73.50 17.46
N THR A 348 2.31 72.48 17.91
CA THR A 348 2.33 72.04 19.31
C THR A 348 2.98 70.66 19.36
N ILE A 349 3.94 70.46 20.26
CA ILE A 349 4.61 69.17 20.47
C ILE A 349 4.83 68.95 21.97
N ASN A 350 4.41 67.79 22.49
CA ASN A 350 4.66 67.39 23.87
C ASN A 350 5.92 66.53 23.93
N VAL A 351 7.01 67.12 24.44
CA VAL A 351 8.33 66.48 24.47
C VAL A 351 8.46 65.65 25.74
N THR A 352 8.70 64.36 25.58
CA THR A 352 8.84 63.41 26.70
C THR A 352 10.30 63.19 27.09
N SER A 353 11.24 63.35 26.15
CA SER A 353 12.67 63.25 26.40
C SER A 353 13.51 64.13 25.48
N LEU A 354 14.67 64.56 25.97
CA LEU A 354 15.65 65.36 25.25
C LEU A 354 17.02 64.66 25.30
N PRO A 355 17.86 64.80 24.26
CA PRO A 355 19.23 64.27 24.28
C PRO A 355 20.09 64.95 25.34
N ASP A 356 21.20 64.31 25.71
CA ASP A 356 22.24 64.89 26.57
C ASP A 356 22.73 66.24 26.01
N GLY A 357 22.57 67.30 26.80
CA GLY A 357 22.85 68.68 26.38
C GLY A 357 21.65 69.46 25.82
N GLY A 358 20.46 68.85 25.79
CA GLY A 358 19.20 69.45 25.35
C GLY A 358 19.09 69.57 23.82
N ALA A 359 17.93 70.04 23.36
CA ALA A 359 17.71 70.33 21.95
C ALA A 359 17.08 71.71 21.76
N ASN A 360 17.33 72.30 20.60
CA ASN A 360 16.76 73.58 20.20
C ASN A 360 15.90 73.41 18.95
N TYR A 361 14.94 74.32 18.79
CA TYR A 361 14.21 74.55 17.55
C TYR A 361 14.55 75.93 16.97
N ARG A 362 14.29 76.11 15.67
CA ARG A 362 14.16 77.43 15.04
C ARG A 362 13.05 77.44 14.01
N VAL A 363 12.49 78.62 13.81
CA VAL A 363 11.56 78.88 12.70
C VAL A 363 12.36 79.20 11.44
N ALA A 364 12.18 78.40 10.39
CA ALA A 364 12.67 78.70 9.04
C ALA A 364 11.46 79.04 8.16
N LYS A 365 11.45 80.21 7.54
CA LYS A 365 10.33 80.66 6.69
C LYS A 365 10.79 81.48 5.50
N THR A 366 10.00 81.53 4.43
CA THR A 366 10.26 82.49 3.35
C THR A 366 9.69 83.87 3.70
N VAL A 367 10.38 84.93 3.27
CA VAL A 367 9.89 86.32 3.34
C VAL A 367 9.34 86.76 1.98
N ALA A 368 8.79 87.97 1.89
CA ALA A 368 8.03 88.44 0.71
C ALA A 368 8.79 88.37 -0.63
N ASN A 369 10.14 88.41 -0.60
CA ASN A 369 10.99 88.29 -1.79
C ASN A 369 11.38 86.84 -2.14
N GLY A 370 10.80 85.84 -1.45
CA GLY A 370 11.09 84.42 -1.64
C GLY A 370 12.32 83.91 -0.89
N ASN A 371 13.15 84.78 -0.29
CA ASN A 371 14.34 84.35 0.44
C ASN A 371 13.99 83.69 1.78
N TRP A 372 14.81 82.72 2.20
CA TRP A 372 14.69 82.10 3.51
C TRP A 372 15.20 83.03 4.62
N PHE A 373 14.39 83.15 5.66
CA PHE A 373 14.75 83.70 6.96
C PHE A 373 14.76 82.57 7.98
N ASN A 374 15.91 82.39 8.63
CA ASN A 374 16.08 81.45 9.74
C ASN A 374 16.12 82.24 11.04
N GLY A 375 15.18 81.98 11.94
CA GLY A 375 15.16 82.59 13.27
C GLY A 375 16.30 82.11 14.16
N ASN A 376 16.40 82.74 15.33
CA ASN A 376 17.34 82.33 16.37
C ASN A 376 16.95 80.95 16.93
N ALA A 377 17.94 80.20 17.41
CA ALA A 377 17.71 78.96 18.15
C ALA A 377 16.98 79.27 19.45
N GLN A 378 15.98 78.46 19.79
CA GLN A 378 15.22 78.50 21.04
C GLN A 378 15.21 77.10 21.66
N PRO A 379 15.41 76.95 22.97
CA PRO A 379 15.42 75.65 23.61
C PRO A 379 14.04 75.01 23.60
N LEU A 380 14.00 73.69 23.42
CA LEU A 380 12.83 72.88 23.74
C LEU A 380 12.86 72.53 25.22
N SER A 381 11.69 72.50 25.86
CA SER A 381 11.52 72.05 27.24
C SER A 381 10.80 70.70 27.27
N LEU A 382 10.96 69.93 28.34
CA LEU A 382 10.09 68.78 28.59
C LEU A 382 8.65 69.26 28.79
N GLY A 383 7.70 68.46 28.31
CA GLY A 383 6.29 68.82 28.25
C GLY A 383 5.91 69.59 26.97
N MET A 384 4.79 70.30 27.04
CA MET A 384 4.18 70.94 25.88
C MET A 384 4.95 72.19 25.42
N ASN A 385 5.36 72.19 24.15
CA ASN A 385 5.98 73.32 23.46
C ASN A 385 5.03 73.82 22.36
N THR A 386 4.67 75.11 22.39
CA THR A 386 3.82 75.75 21.36
C THR A 386 4.62 76.79 20.59
N ILE A 387 4.76 76.59 19.29
CA ILE A 387 5.56 77.44 18.39
C ILE A 387 4.63 78.09 17.37
N THR A 388 4.40 79.39 17.53
CA THR A 388 3.50 80.16 16.65
C THR A 388 4.27 81.11 15.72
N VAL A 389 3.98 81.02 14.43
CA VAL A 389 4.49 81.89 13.37
C VAL A 389 3.37 82.77 12.86
N ASN A 390 3.38 84.06 13.24
CA ASN A 390 2.35 85.05 12.89
C ASN A 390 2.03 85.11 11.39
N SER A 391 0.79 85.45 11.05
CA SER A 391 0.30 85.61 9.68
C SER A 391 1.03 86.73 8.90
N VAL A 392 1.05 86.60 7.58
CA VAL A 392 1.56 87.57 6.60
C VAL A 392 0.59 87.68 5.41
N ALA A 393 0.78 88.69 4.55
CA ALA A 393 -0.08 88.95 3.40
C ALA A 393 0.41 88.33 2.07
N PHE A 394 1.34 87.38 2.11
CA PHE A 394 1.92 86.73 0.94
C PHE A 394 2.09 85.23 1.18
N ASP A 395 2.10 84.45 0.11
CA ASP A 395 2.30 83.00 0.18
C ASP A 395 3.73 82.66 0.59
N ARG A 396 3.89 81.69 1.51
CA ARG A 396 5.19 81.39 2.11
C ARG A 396 5.35 79.92 2.48
N SER A 397 6.59 79.50 2.67
CA SER A 397 6.90 78.26 3.38
C SER A 397 7.15 78.55 4.85
N VAL A 398 6.70 77.65 5.73
CA VAL A 398 7.08 77.63 7.15
C VAL A 398 7.53 76.24 7.53
N LYS A 399 8.72 76.13 8.12
CA LYS A 399 9.28 74.93 8.69
C LYS A 399 9.74 75.17 10.12
N ILE A 400 9.59 74.17 10.97
CA ILE A 400 10.28 74.11 12.26
C ILE A 400 11.45 73.15 12.09
N GLN A 401 12.65 73.66 12.34
CA GLN A 401 13.88 72.87 12.29
C GLN A 401 14.34 72.60 13.71
N VAL A 402 14.79 71.38 13.99
CA VAL A 402 15.26 70.96 15.31
C VAL A 402 16.69 70.43 15.24
N THR A 403 17.39 70.47 16.37
CA THR A 403 18.82 70.13 16.42
C THR A 403 19.12 68.64 16.55
N SER A 404 18.16 67.81 16.96
CA SER A 404 18.37 66.37 17.18
C SER A 404 17.18 65.53 16.71
N GLY A 405 17.48 64.33 16.19
CA GLY A 405 16.47 63.29 15.94
C GLY A 405 16.10 62.49 17.19
N SER A 406 16.92 62.54 18.25
CA SER A 406 16.68 61.84 19.52
C SER A 406 15.75 62.60 20.47
N ILE A 407 14.95 63.53 19.96
CA ILE A 407 13.90 64.19 20.73
C ILE A 407 12.72 63.23 20.74
N GLU A 408 12.30 62.77 21.91
CA GLU A 408 11.11 61.93 22.06
C GLU A 408 9.90 62.82 22.35
N PHE A 409 8.77 62.50 21.73
CA PHE A 409 7.50 63.17 21.94
C PHE A 409 6.36 62.17 21.83
N ASP A 410 5.23 62.49 22.44
CA ASP A 410 4.06 61.61 22.47
C ASP A 410 2.79 62.28 21.91
N GLU A 411 2.84 63.59 21.66
CA GLU A 411 1.76 64.37 21.05
C GLU A 411 2.36 65.42 20.10
N ILE A 412 1.83 65.53 18.89
CA ILE A 412 2.20 66.57 17.93
C ILE A 412 0.98 67.02 17.12
N SER A 413 0.81 68.33 16.93
CA SER A 413 -0.26 68.90 16.12
C SER A 413 0.19 70.15 15.36
N VAL A 414 -0.39 70.36 14.18
CA VAL A 414 -0.19 71.56 13.36
C VAL A 414 -1.54 72.25 13.19
N ASN A 415 -1.62 73.52 13.59
CA ASN A 415 -2.83 74.34 13.59
C ASN A 415 -4.01 73.70 14.35
N GLY A 416 -3.72 72.87 15.36
CA GLY A 416 -4.71 72.15 16.16
C GLY A 416 -5.15 70.81 15.58
N GLU A 417 -4.62 70.40 14.42
CA GLU A 417 -4.84 69.07 13.86
C GLU A 417 -3.72 68.13 14.31
N TYR A 418 -4.09 67.04 14.99
CA TYR A 418 -3.18 66.01 15.45
C TYR A 418 -2.56 65.24 14.28
N LEU A 419 -1.26 64.96 14.38
CA LEU A 419 -0.52 64.22 13.38
C LEU A 419 0.05 62.92 13.99
N SER A 420 0.11 61.86 13.19
CA SER A 420 0.76 60.59 13.55
C SER A 420 2.05 60.39 12.74
N CYS A 421 2.94 59.57 13.26
CA CYS A 421 4.24 59.26 12.65
C CYS A 421 4.21 58.09 11.64
N GLU A 422 3.02 57.54 11.37
CA GLU A 422 2.78 56.39 10.47
C GLU A 422 3.02 56.71 8.98
#